data_AF-F3FV25-F1
#
_entry.id   AF-F3FV25-F1
#
_cell.length_a   1.000
_cell.length_b   1.000
_cell.length_c   1.000
_cell.angle_alpha   90.00
_cell.angle_beta   90.00
_cell.angle_gamma   90.00
#
_symmetry.space_group_name_H-M   'P 1'
#
loop_
_entity.id
_entity.type
_entity.pdbx_description
1 polymer ?
#
loop_
_entity_poly.entity_id
_entity_poly.type
_entity_poly.pdbx_seq_one_letter_code
_entity_poly.pdbx_strand_id
1 'polypeptide(L)' 'MFDKGFWLNPPRHCSLTDERLTVTTDPQTDFWQQTHYGFCRDTG' A
#
# COMPACT_ATOMS: atom_id res chain seq x y z
N MET A 1 -6.26 8.17 -15.12
CA MET A 1 -5.02 8.70 -14.50
C MET A 1 -4.52 7.88 -13.30
N PHE A 2 -5.31 6.97 -12.72
CA PHE A 2 -4.82 5.91 -11.80
C PHE A 2 -5.20 4.48 -12.25
N ASP A 3 -6.06 4.38 -13.25
CA ASP A 3 -6.59 3.18 -13.90
C ASP A 3 -5.55 2.39 -14.73
N LYS A 4 -4.40 2.99 -15.02
CA LYS A 4 -3.30 2.36 -15.76
C LYS A 4 -2.22 1.76 -14.85
N GLY A 5 -2.28 2.00 -13.55
CA GLY A 5 -1.38 1.41 -12.56
C GLY A 5 -1.84 0.02 -12.10
N PHE A 6 -0.93 -0.76 -11.52
CA PHE A 6 -1.25 -2.00 -10.83
C PHE A 6 -0.77 -1.94 -9.37
N TRP A 7 -1.48 -2.62 -8.48
CA TRP A 7 -1.12 -2.70 -7.06
C TRP A 7 -0.01 -3.72 -6.83
N LEU A 8 0.97 -3.37 -5.99
CA LEU A 8 1.95 -4.32 -5.45
C LEU A 8 1.38 -5.05 -4.23
N ASN A 9 0.76 -4.29 -3.31
CA ASN A 9 0.05 -4.79 -2.14
C ASN A 9 -1.36 -4.17 -2.12
N PRO A 10 -2.36 -4.78 -2.80
CA PRO A 10 -3.69 -4.19 -2.92
C PRO A 10 -4.40 -4.15 -1.54
N PRO A 11 -4.90 -2.99 -1.10
CA PRO A 11 -5.63 -2.87 0.16
C PRO A 11 -7.01 -3.53 0.05
N ARG A 12 -7.59 -3.98 1.18
CA ARG A 12 -8.96 -4.49 1.20
C ARG A 12 -10.00 -3.42 0.86
N HIS A 13 -9.71 -2.17 1.22
CA HIS A 13 -10.61 -1.04 1.00
C HIS A 13 -9.88 0.09 0.26
N CYS A 14 -10.28 0.29 -0.98
CA CYS A 14 -9.92 1.47 -1.76
C CYS A 14 -11.12 1.93 -2.60
N SER A 15 -11.11 3.20 -2.96
CA SER A 15 -12.07 3.77 -3.91
C SER A 15 -11.36 4.74 -4.85
N LEU A 16 -11.74 4.69 -6.12
CA LEU A 16 -11.19 5.56 -7.16
C LEU A 16 -12.33 6.37 -7.78
N THR A 17 -12.14 7.68 -7.83
CA THR A 17 -12.93 8.61 -8.66
C THR A 17 -12.02 9.23 -9.71
N ASP A 18 -12.58 10.03 -10.61
CA ASP A 18 -11.81 10.66 -11.69
C ASP A 18 -10.66 11.56 -11.18
N GLU A 19 -10.80 12.09 -9.97
CA GLU A 19 -9.87 13.08 -9.38
C GLU A 19 -9.12 12.56 -8.15
N ARG A 20 -9.56 11.43 -7.55
CA ARG A 20 -9.06 10.99 -6.26
C ARG A 20 -9.01 9.47 -6.12
N LEU A 21 -7.87 8.99 -5.63
CA LEU A 21 -7.73 7.66 -5.07
C LEU A 21 -7.76 7.76 -3.53
N THR A 22 -8.65 7.01 -2.89
CA THR A 22 -8.72 6.88 -1.43
C THR A 22 -8.34 5.45 -1.06
N VAL A 23 -7.43 5.31 -0.09
CA VAL A 23 -6.91 4.01 0.38
C VAL A 23 -7.02 3.95 1.89
N THR A 24 -7.49 2.81 2.41
CA THR A 24 -7.40 2.47 3.82
C THR A 24 -6.38 1.35 3.99
N THR A 25 -5.36 1.58 4.80
CA THR A 25 -4.30 0.59 5.07
C THR A 25 -4.83 -0.57 5.89
N ASP A 26 -4.43 -1.77 5.53
CA ASP A 26 -4.72 -2.96 6.33
C ASP A 26 -3.83 -2.99 7.59
N PRO A 27 -4.30 -3.60 8.70
CA PRO A 27 -3.46 -3.77 9.89
C PRO A 27 -2.15 -4.52 9.57
N GLN A 28 -1.07 -4.15 10.27
CA GLN A 28 0.24 -4.83 10.19
C GLN A 28 0.91 -4.79 8.80
N THR A 29 0.53 -3.84 7.95
CA THR A 29 1.20 -3.54 6.67
C THR A 29 2.32 -2.52 6.87
N ASP A 30 3.45 -2.68 6.19
CA ASP A 30 4.64 -1.83 6.35
C ASP A 30 5.64 -2.04 5.21
N PHE A 31 6.46 -1.01 4.97
CA PHE A 31 7.67 -1.10 4.16
C PHE A 31 8.89 -0.79 5.02
N TRP A 32 9.68 -1.82 5.31
CA TRP A 32 10.89 -1.70 6.09
C TRP A 32 12.00 -2.62 5.57
N GLN A 33 13.23 -2.11 5.53
CA GLN A 33 14.38 -2.85 5.02
C GLN A 33 15.55 -2.84 6.01
N GLN A 34 15.49 -3.73 7.00
CA GLN A 34 16.60 -4.19 7.87
C GLN A 34 17.36 -3.16 8.71
N THR A 35 17.15 -1.87 8.52
CA THR A 35 17.79 -0.84 9.35
C THR A 35 17.21 -0.90 10.76
N HIS A 36 18.02 -0.66 11.80
CA HIS A 36 17.65 -0.54 13.22
C HIS A 36 16.88 -1.72 13.86
N TYR A 37 15.69 -2.08 13.36
CA TYR A 37 14.80 -3.10 13.92
C TYR A 37 15.13 -4.55 13.49
N GLY A 38 16.03 -4.74 12.52
CA GLY A 38 16.54 -6.07 12.16
C GLY A 38 15.56 -6.99 11.41
N PHE A 39 14.46 -6.47 10.86
CA PHE A 39 13.52 -7.24 10.02
C PHE A 39 13.29 -6.59 8.65
N CYS A 40 12.72 -7.35 7.70
CA CYS A 40 12.16 -6.81 6.46
C CYS A 40 10.63 -6.92 6.49
N ARG A 41 9.95 -5.91 5.96
CA ARG A 41 8.53 -5.97 5.60
C ARG A 41 8.36 -5.32 4.24
N ASP A 42 7.70 -6.01 3.31
CA ASP A 42 7.38 -5.49 1.98
C ASP A 42 5.88 -5.56 1.67
N THR A 43 5.07 -5.64 2.72
CA THR A 43 3.63 -5.92 2.65
C THR A 43 2.78 -4.64 2.67
N GLY A 44 3.43 -3.46 2.61
CA GLY A 44 2.84 -2.11 2.66
C GLY A 44 2.32 -1.60 1.33
#